data_AF-A0A3D2FYY8-F1
#
_entry.id   AF-A0A3D2FYY8-F1
#
_cell.length_a   1.000
_cell.length_b   1.000
_cell.length_c   1.000
_cell.angle_alpha   90.00
_cell.angle_beta   90.00
_cell.angle_gamma   90.00
#
_symmetry.space_group_name_H-M   'P 1'
#
loop_
_entity.id
_entity.type
_entity.pdbx_description
1 polymer ?
#
loop_
_entity_poly.entity_id
_entity_poly.type
_entity_poly.pdbx_seq_one_letter_code
_entity_poly.pdbx_strand_id
1 'polypeptide(L)'
;ENNINKNNAALEANDGTAVENSIPVNYAFLPVPTMEGAEASCFGSVDGLIALRNNKTTDEHLKNVCLFLDYISSGERIAAVDQTLLLEPVCQTGRDAYVSPEGLDDGNVASAARCIGLVVAPPAGVTAEQSASAKTIMDEVIVPKFQALLAGEATAQEVYDAVCTAATEAFGADGCVSGAL
;
A
#
# COMPACT_ATOMS: atom_id res chain seq x y z
N GLU A 1 -12.07 -4.54 -11.59
CA GLU A 1 -12.77 -4.18 -12.84
C GLU A 1 -13.34 -5.38 -13.58
N ASN A 2 -12.53 -6.38 -13.94
CA ASN A 2 -13.00 -7.51 -14.76
C ASN A 2 -14.24 -8.25 -14.23
N ASN A 3 -14.39 -8.42 -12.92
CA ASN A 3 -15.60 -9.03 -12.34
C ASN A 3 -16.85 -8.15 -12.52
N ILE A 4 -16.68 -6.83 -12.45
CA ILE A 4 -17.75 -5.85 -12.67
C ILE A 4 -18.17 -5.88 -14.14
N ASN A 5 -17.20 -5.84 -15.07
CA ASN A 5 -17.47 -5.90 -16.50
C ASN A 5 -18.19 -7.20 -16.90
N LYS A 6 -17.77 -8.34 -16.34
CA LYS A 6 -18.45 -9.63 -16.54
C LYS A 6 -19.88 -9.61 -15.99
N ASN A 7 -20.08 -9.09 -14.78
CA ASN A 7 -21.42 -9.01 -14.18
C ASN A 7 -22.35 -8.08 -14.97
N ASN A 8 -21.86 -6.92 -15.42
CA ASN A 8 -22.61 -5.99 -16.25
C ASN A 8 -23.01 -6.63 -17.58
N ALA A 9 -22.10 -7.35 -18.23
CA ALA A 9 -22.40 -8.09 -19.46
C ALA A 9 -23.47 -9.17 -19.24
N ALA A 10 -23.41 -9.91 -18.14
CA ALA A 10 -24.41 -10.91 -17.78
C ALA A 10 -25.79 -10.30 -17.48
N LEU A 11 -25.83 -9.12 -16.83
CA LEU A 11 -27.06 -8.35 -16.61
C LEU A 11 -27.66 -7.86 -17.92
N GLU A 12 -26.84 -7.34 -18.84
CA GLU A 12 -27.27 -6.86 -20.16
C GLU A 12 -27.79 -8.02 -21.04
N ALA A 13 -27.09 -9.14 -21.04
CA ALA A 13 -27.48 -10.35 -21.78
C ALA A 13 -28.66 -11.10 -21.14
N ASN A 14 -28.99 -10.80 -19.87
CA ASN A 14 -29.96 -11.52 -19.06
C ASN A 14 -29.75 -13.05 -19.10
N ASP A 15 -28.50 -13.48 -19.00
CA ASP A 15 -28.10 -14.88 -19.23
C ASP A 15 -28.22 -15.78 -17.98
N GLY A 16 -28.63 -15.19 -16.84
CA GLY A 16 -28.80 -15.89 -15.57
C GLY A 16 -27.51 -16.13 -14.79
N THR A 17 -26.36 -15.64 -15.26
CA THR A 17 -25.06 -15.77 -14.57
C THR A 17 -24.66 -14.54 -13.75
N ALA A 18 -25.42 -13.44 -13.89
CA ALA A 18 -25.24 -12.25 -13.08
C ALA A 18 -25.50 -12.55 -11.59
N VAL A 19 -24.79 -11.81 -10.72
CA VAL A 19 -25.00 -11.86 -9.28
C VAL A 19 -26.44 -11.45 -8.97
N GLU A 20 -27.12 -12.25 -8.14
CA GLU A 20 -28.51 -12.03 -7.76
C GLU A 20 -28.69 -10.62 -7.17
N ASN A 21 -29.72 -9.91 -7.63
CA ASN A 21 -30.06 -8.53 -7.21
C ASN A 21 -28.96 -7.48 -7.47
N SER A 22 -27.98 -7.77 -8.33
CA SER A 22 -26.99 -6.77 -8.73
C SER A 22 -27.55 -5.75 -9.72
N ILE A 23 -26.94 -4.57 -9.74
CA ILE A 23 -27.20 -3.50 -10.71
C ILE A 23 -25.93 -3.22 -11.53
N PRO A 24 -26.05 -2.62 -12.73
CA PRO A 24 -24.89 -2.17 -13.47
C PRO A 24 -24.10 -1.13 -12.67
N VAL A 25 -22.79 -1.32 -12.56
CA VAL A 25 -21.90 -0.38 -11.87
C VAL A 25 -20.67 -0.08 -12.72
N ASN A 26 -20.19 1.17 -12.63
CA ASN A 26 -18.89 1.56 -13.19
C ASN A 26 -17.91 1.72 -12.04
N TYR A 27 -16.69 1.24 -12.25
CA TYR A 27 -15.62 1.33 -11.26
C TYR A 27 -14.60 2.37 -11.68
N ALA A 28 -14.29 3.31 -10.79
CA ALA A 28 -13.33 4.37 -11.04
C ALA A 28 -12.37 4.54 -9.86
N PHE A 29 -11.08 4.66 -10.15
CA PHE A 29 -10.03 5.07 -9.21
C PHE A 29 -9.95 6.58 -9.15
N LEU A 30 -10.29 7.12 -7.98
CA LEU A 30 -10.10 8.54 -7.71
C LEU A 30 -8.69 8.77 -7.13
N PRO A 31 -8.01 9.87 -7.52
CA PRO A 31 -6.74 10.22 -6.92
C PRO A 31 -6.92 10.53 -5.43
N VAL A 32 -5.85 10.37 -4.65
CA VAL A 32 -5.85 10.75 -3.23
C VAL A 32 -6.18 12.24 -3.11
N PRO A 33 -7.23 12.62 -2.33
CA PRO A 33 -7.59 14.01 -2.16
C PRO A 33 -6.47 14.77 -1.44
N THR A 34 -6.27 16.03 -1.82
CA THR A 34 -5.31 16.94 -1.19
C THR A 34 -6.01 18.18 -0.69
N MET A 35 -5.49 18.74 0.40
CA MET A 35 -5.90 20.06 0.86
C MET A 35 -5.32 21.13 -0.06
N GLU A 36 -5.97 22.29 -0.14
CA GLU A 36 -5.49 23.42 -0.95
C GLU A 36 -4.06 23.81 -0.56
N GLY A 37 -3.15 23.86 -1.53
CA GLY A 37 -1.74 24.18 -1.32
C GLY A 37 -0.87 23.03 -0.78
N ALA A 38 -1.45 21.86 -0.47
CA ALA A 38 -0.68 20.68 -0.06
C ALA A 38 -0.26 19.85 -1.28
N GLU A 39 1.00 19.42 -1.31
CA GLU A 39 1.48 18.48 -2.31
C GLU A 39 0.82 17.10 -2.10
N ALA A 40 0.40 16.47 -3.19
CA ALA A 40 -0.19 15.13 -3.13
C ALA A 40 0.87 14.12 -2.71
N SER A 41 0.61 13.41 -1.61
CA SER A 41 1.41 12.27 -1.19
C SER A 41 0.55 11.03 -1.13
N CYS A 42 1.12 9.89 -1.52
CA CYS A 42 0.50 8.59 -1.37
C CYS A 42 1.38 7.76 -0.43
N PHE A 43 0.76 7.18 0.60
CA PHE A 43 1.42 6.13 1.37
C PHE A 43 1.44 4.86 0.52
N GLY A 44 2.61 4.28 0.32
CA GLY A 44 2.75 2.99 -0.34
C GLY A 44 3.25 1.92 0.62
N SER A 45 2.82 0.70 0.38
CA SER A 45 3.38 -0.50 0.99
C SER A 45 3.97 -1.38 -0.10
N VAL A 46 5.00 -2.14 0.24
CA VAL A 46 5.51 -3.23 -0.59
C VAL A 46 5.12 -4.55 0.05
N ASP A 47 4.61 -5.48 -0.75
CA ASP A 47 4.40 -6.84 -0.30
C ASP A 47 5.75 -7.57 -0.31
N GLY A 48 6.08 -8.17 0.82
CA GLY A 48 7.36 -8.81 1.06
C GLY A 48 7.20 -10.23 1.57
N LEU A 49 8.14 -11.09 1.18
CA LEU A 49 8.26 -12.44 1.70
C LEU A 49 9.41 -12.52 2.69
N ILE A 50 9.15 -13.10 3.86
CA ILE A 50 10.12 -13.18 4.96
C ILE A 50 10.46 -14.64 5.23
N ALA A 51 11.75 -14.95 5.28
CA ALA A 51 12.24 -16.26 5.72
C ALA A 51 12.33 -16.31 7.24
N LEU A 52 11.43 -17.05 7.89
CA LEU A 52 11.45 -17.26 9.35
C LEU A 52 12.34 -18.45 9.71
N ARG A 53 13.09 -18.31 10.82
CA ARG A 53 13.91 -19.40 11.37
C ARG A 53 13.22 -20.06 12.57
N ASN A 54 13.44 -21.35 12.74
CA ASN A 54 13.06 -22.09 13.95
C ASN A 54 14.22 -22.98 14.42
N ASN A 55 14.01 -23.70 15.53
CA ASN A 55 15.04 -24.55 16.14
C ASN A 55 15.47 -25.77 15.29
N LYS A 56 14.80 -26.03 14.16
CA LYS A 56 15.14 -27.08 13.18
C LYS A 56 15.72 -26.53 11.88
N THR A 57 15.89 -25.22 11.76
CA THR A 57 16.48 -24.62 10.55
C THR A 57 17.92 -25.06 10.38
N THR A 58 18.20 -25.73 9.25
CA THR A 58 19.54 -26.06 8.78
C THR A 58 19.98 -25.10 7.67
N ASP A 59 21.28 -25.07 7.36
CA ASP A 59 21.80 -24.26 6.25
C ASP A 59 21.22 -24.70 4.90
N GLU A 60 21.00 -26.00 4.72
CA GLU A 60 20.35 -26.54 3.52
C GLU A 60 18.90 -26.06 3.40
N HIS A 61 18.14 -26.08 4.50
CA HIS A 61 16.78 -25.55 4.53
C HIS A 61 16.76 -24.06 4.17
N LEU A 62 17.64 -23.26 4.80
CA LEU A 62 17.73 -21.83 4.53
C LEU A 62 18.07 -21.56 3.06
N LYS A 63 19.04 -22.28 2.49
CA LYS A 63 19.39 -22.18 1.07
C LYS A 63 18.18 -22.45 0.17
N ASN A 64 17.43 -23.52 0.44
CA ASN A 64 16.27 -23.89 -0.37
C ASN A 64 15.14 -22.85 -0.25
N VAL A 65 14.92 -22.29 0.94
CA VAL A 65 13.95 -21.20 1.14
C VAL A 65 14.37 -19.97 0.33
N CYS A 66 15.62 -19.52 0.43
CA CYS A 66 16.10 -18.37 -0.33
C CYS A 66 15.99 -18.57 -1.85
N LEU A 67 16.33 -19.76 -2.36
CA LEU A 67 16.17 -20.09 -3.78
C LEU A 67 14.70 -20.05 -4.22
N PHE A 68 13.79 -20.55 -3.37
CA PHE A 68 12.36 -20.49 -3.66
C PHE A 68 11.85 -19.06 -3.68
N LEU A 69 12.22 -18.24 -2.69
CA LEU A 69 11.83 -16.83 -2.60
C LEU A 69 12.30 -16.05 -3.83
N ASP A 70 13.56 -16.24 -4.26
CA ASP A 70 14.10 -15.64 -5.48
C ASP A 70 13.32 -16.07 -6.73
N TYR A 71 13.01 -17.37 -6.84
CA TYR A 71 12.27 -17.92 -7.97
C TYR A 71 10.86 -17.35 -8.10
N ILE A 72 10.10 -17.27 -7.00
CA ILE A 72 8.71 -16.76 -7.04
C ILE A 72 8.63 -15.24 -7.18
N SER A 73 9.65 -14.52 -6.72
CA SER A 73 9.69 -13.06 -6.75
C SER A 73 10.32 -12.50 -8.04
N SER A 74 10.45 -13.31 -9.10
CA SER A 74 11.17 -12.95 -10.33
C SER A 74 10.42 -13.32 -11.61
N GLY A 75 10.61 -12.51 -12.65
CA GLY A 75 10.11 -12.76 -14.00
C GLY A 75 8.59 -12.87 -14.09
N GLU A 76 8.11 -13.74 -14.97
CA GLU A 76 6.68 -13.93 -15.25
C GLU A 76 5.84 -14.29 -14.02
N ARG A 77 6.42 -14.90 -12.98
CA ARG A 77 5.66 -15.36 -11.80
C ARG A 77 5.16 -14.17 -10.99
N ILE A 78 6.06 -13.24 -10.67
CA ILE A 78 5.71 -12.04 -9.92
C ILE A 78 4.89 -11.09 -10.78
N ALA A 79 5.23 -10.95 -12.07
CA ALA A 79 4.44 -10.18 -13.03
C ALA A 79 2.97 -10.67 -13.09
N ALA A 80 2.76 -11.98 -13.11
CA ALA A 80 1.43 -12.57 -13.14
C ALA A 80 0.60 -12.30 -11.87
N VAL A 81 1.24 -12.10 -10.71
CA VAL A 81 0.57 -11.71 -9.47
C VAL A 81 0.25 -10.22 -9.50
N ASP A 82 1.26 -9.39 -9.76
CA ASP A 82 1.15 -7.93 -9.69
C ASP A 82 0.15 -7.36 -10.71
N GLN A 83 0.09 -7.94 -11.91
CA GLN A 83 -0.89 -7.54 -12.92
C GLN A 83 -2.34 -7.70 -12.44
N THR A 84 -2.64 -8.67 -11.56
CA THR A 84 -4.01 -8.85 -11.04
C THR A 84 -4.45 -7.72 -10.12
N LEU A 85 -3.50 -6.95 -9.60
CA LEU A 85 -3.70 -5.88 -8.63
C LEU A 85 -3.36 -4.50 -9.21
N LEU A 86 -3.00 -4.40 -10.49
CA LEU A 86 -2.47 -3.18 -11.12
C LEU A 86 -1.22 -2.65 -10.43
N LEU A 87 -0.40 -3.54 -9.88
CA LEU A 87 0.88 -3.22 -9.26
C LEU A 87 2.01 -3.37 -10.27
N GLU A 88 3.06 -2.58 -10.08
CA GLU A 88 4.32 -2.75 -10.82
C GLU A 88 5.26 -3.68 -10.02
N PRO A 89 5.85 -4.70 -10.65
CA PRO A 89 6.84 -5.53 -9.98
C PRO A 89 8.02 -4.74 -9.45
N VAL A 90 8.48 -5.10 -8.25
CA VAL A 90 9.65 -4.45 -7.63
C VAL A 90 10.94 -4.83 -8.35
N CYS A 91 11.07 -6.08 -8.78
CA CYS A 91 12.27 -6.57 -9.46
C CYS A 91 12.24 -6.25 -10.97
N GLN A 92 13.41 -5.97 -11.55
CA GLN A 92 13.52 -5.62 -12.98
C GLN A 92 13.01 -6.74 -13.89
N THR A 93 13.31 -8.00 -13.58
CA THR A 93 12.87 -9.14 -14.40
C THR A 93 11.35 -9.29 -14.42
N GLY A 94 10.67 -8.94 -13.31
CA GLY A 94 9.22 -8.87 -13.25
C GLY A 94 8.68 -7.75 -14.12
N ARG A 95 9.27 -6.54 -14.05
CA ARG A 95 8.88 -5.41 -14.91
C ARG A 95 9.03 -5.73 -16.39
N ASP A 96 10.13 -6.37 -16.77
CA ASP A 96 10.39 -6.78 -18.15
C ASP A 96 9.38 -7.83 -18.64
N ALA A 97 8.84 -8.65 -17.74
CA ALA A 97 7.84 -9.68 -18.03
C ALA A 97 6.39 -9.19 -17.85
N TYR A 98 6.17 -7.96 -17.38
CA TYR A 98 4.85 -7.44 -17.07
C TYR A 98 4.02 -7.23 -18.32
N VAL A 99 2.77 -7.71 -18.29
CA VAL A 99 1.77 -7.45 -19.32
C VAL A 99 0.53 -6.90 -18.64
N SER A 100 0.10 -5.70 -19.03
CA SER A 100 -1.11 -5.11 -18.46
C SER A 100 -2.34 -5.96 -18.83
N PRO A 101 -3.25 -6.25 -17.88
CA PRO A 101 -4.47 -6.97 -18.19
C PRO A 101 -5.34 -6.24 -19.23
N GLU A 102 -5.98 -6.98 -20.12
CA GLU A 102 -6.95 -6.40 -21.05
C GLU A 102 -8.26 -6.01 -20.35
N GLY A 103 -8.97 -5.04 -20.94
CA GLY A 103 -10.32 -4.66 -20.50
C GLY A 103 -10.38 -3.77 -19.26
N LEU A 104 -9.25 -3.15 -18.91
CA LEU A 104 -9.15 -2.13 -17.86
C LEU A 104 -9.58 -0.75 -18.39
N ASP A 105 -10.13 0.06 -17.50
CA ASP A 105 -10.41 1.47 -17.78
C ASP A 105 -9.11 2.30 -17.81
N ASP A 106 -8.92 3.08 -18.87
CA ASP A 106 -7.72 3.91 -19.06
C ASP A 106 -7.53 4.94 -17.92
N GLY A 107 -8.63 5.45 -17.37
CA GLY A 107 -8.60 6.37 -16.22
C GLY A 107 -8.11 5.68 -14.97
N ASN A 108 -8.50 4.42 -14.75
CA ASN A 108 -8.03 3.63 -13.61
C ASN A 108 -6.56 3.27 -13.74
N VAL A 109 -6.11 2.87 -14.93
CA VAL A 109 -4.68 2.63 -15.20
C VAL A 109 -3.86 3.90 -14.95
N ALA A 110 -4.30 5.05 -15.46
CA ALA A 110 -3.62 6.33 -15.25
C ALA A 110 -3.60 6.76 -13.76
N SER A 111 -4.70 6.54 -13.05
CA SER A 111 -4.82 6.85 -11.62
C SER A 111 -3.92 5.96 -10.77
N ALA A 112 -3.87 4.66 -11.05
CA ALA A 112 -2.96 3.71 -10.38
C ALA A 112 -1.50 4.09 -10.62
N ALA A 113 -1.10 4.33 -11.87
CA ALA A 113 0.25 4.76 -12.22
C ALA A 113 0.64 6.07 -11.52
N ARG A 114 -0.29 7.04 -11.47
CA ARG A 114 -0.09 8.29 -10.72
C ARG A 114 0.12 8.03 -9.23
N CYS A 115 -0.73 7.25 -8.59
CA CYS A 115 -0.62 6.94 -7.15
C CYS A 115 0.70 6.25 -6.83
N ILE A 116 1.12 5.27 -7.65
CA ILE A 116 2.41 4.58 -7.52
C ILE A 116 3.57 5.57 -7.67
N GLY A 117 3.50 6.48 -8.65
CA GLY A 117 4.52 7.52 -8.86
C GLY A 117 4.63 8.55 -7.72
N LEU A 118 3.62 8.64 -6.85
CA LEU A 118 3.60 9.51 -5.67
C LEU A 118 4.01 8.77 -4.39
N VAL A 119 4.24 7.44 -4.45
CA VAL A 119 4.70 6.68 -3.29
C VAL A 119 6.11 7.13 -2.93
N VAL A 120 6.25 7.64 -1.71
CA VAL A 120 7.55 7.97 -1.15
C VAL A 120 8.22 6.68 -0.71
N ALA A 121 9.42 6.40 -1.24
CA ALA A 121 10.21 5.25 -0.82
C ALA A 121 10.52 5.36 0.68
N PRO A 122 10.47 4.25 1.44
CA PRO A 122 10.83 4.28 2.85
C PRO A 122 12.29 4.78 3.01
N PRO A 123 12.56 5.63 4.01
CA PRO A 123 13.90 6.15 4.21
C PRO A 123 14.90 5.02 4.47
N ALA A 124 16.07 5.09 3.83
CA ALA A 124 17.14 4.15 4.08
C ALA A 124 17.79 4.43 5.44
N GLY A 125 18.23 3.38 6.15
CA GLY A 125 18.96 3.52 7.41
C GLY A 125 18.11 3.57 8.67
N VAL A 126 16.79 3.35 8.57
CA VAL A 126 15.92 3.20 9.74
C VAL A 126 16.27 1.91 10.50
N THR A 127 16.54 2.01 11.79
CA THR A 127 16.82 0.84 12.63
C THR A 127 15.55 0.11 13.04
N ALA A 128 15.69 -1.13 13.54
CA ALA A 128 14.57 -1.89 14.09
C ALA A 128 13.96 -1.17 15.31
N GLU A 129 14.80 -0.55 16.14
CA GLU A 129 14.38 0.23 17.30
C GLU A 129 13.60 1.47 16.89
N GLN A 130 14.08 2.22 15.88
CA GLN A 130 13.35 3.37 15.35
C GLN A 130 12.00 2.97 14.77
N SER A 131 11.95 1.82 14.08
CA SER A 131 10.69 1.27 13.53
C SER A 131 9.72 0.89 14.65
N ALA A 132 10.22 0.29 15.74
CA ALA A 132 9.41 -0.06 16.90
C ALA A 132 8.87 1.20 17.60
N SER A 133 9.70 2.21 17.83
CA SER A 133 9.29 3.50 18.41
C SER A 133 8.23 4.19 17.55
N ALA A 134 8.40 4.22 16.22
CA ALA A 134 7.41 4.78 15.31
C ALA A 134 6.08 4.02 15.38
N LYS A 135 6.10 2.69 15.48
CA LYS A 135 4.89 1.87 15.64
C LYS A 135 4.18 2.16 16.96
N THR A 136 4.92 2.31 18.06
CA THR A 136 4.36 2.69 19.35
C THR A 136 3.67 4.06 19.27
N ILE A 137 4.31 5.07 18.67
CA ILE A 137 3.68 6.39 18.48
C ILE A 137 2.41 6.27 17.61
N MET A 138 2.45 5.47 16.55
CA MET A 138 1.28 5.25 15.69
C MET A 138 0.10 4.67 16.47
N ASP A 139 0.35 3.60 17.24
CA ASP A 139 -0.70 2.87 17.95
C ASP A 139 -1.22 3.60 19.18
N GLU A 140 -0.34 4.25 19.93
CA GLU A 140 -0.66 4.82 21.25
C GLU A 140 -0.99 6.32 21.18
N VAL A 141 -0.55 7.02 20.14
CA VAL A 141 -0.75 8.47 19.99
C VAL A 141 -1.53 8.82 18.75
N ILE A 142 -1.03 8.49 17.55
CA ILE A 142 -1.64 8.97 16.29
C ILE A 142 -3.05 8.40 16.11
N VAL A 143 -3.22 7.08 16.18
CA VAL A 143 -4.53 6.44 15.94
C VAL A 143 -5.58 6.89 16.97
N PRO A 144 -5.34 6.84 18.30
CA PRO A 144 -6.33 7.28 19.28
C PRO A 144 -6.66 8.77 19.18
N LYS A 145 -5.67 9.63 18.91
CA LYS A 145 -5.91 11.09 18.77
C LYS A 145 -6.67 11.41 17.50
N PHE A 146 -6.39 10.72 16.39
CA PHE A 146 -7.16 10.87 15.17
C PHE A 146 -8.61 10.40 15.35
N GLN A 147 -8.83 9.31 16.07
CA GLN A 147 -10.19 8.86 16.42
C GLN A 147 -10.93 9.90 17.27
N ALA A 148 -10.26 10.50 18.26
CA ALA A 148 -10.83 11.59 19.07
C ALA A 148 -11.17 12.83 18.22
N LEU A 149 -10.33 13.19 17.26
CA LEU A 149 -10.60 14.28 16.31
C LEU A 149 -11.85 13.99 15.47
N LEU A 150 -11.97 12.77 14.92
CA LEU A 150 -13.15 12.36 14.15
C LEU A 150 -14.43 12.35 15.00
N ALA A 151 -14.31 12.04 16.29
CA ALA A 151 -15.41 12.09 17.25
C ALA A 151 -15.75 13.52 17.72
N GLY A 152 -14.92 14.53 17.39
CA GLY A 152 -15.07 15.90 17.87
C GLY A 152 -14.64 16.11 19.33
N GLU A 153 -13.90 15.16 19.90
CA GLU A 153 -13.40 15.16 21.28
C GLU A 153 -12.02 15.83 21.42
N ALA A 154 -11.34 16.10 20.29
CA ALA A 154 -10.08 16.82 20.23
C ALA A 154 -10.07 17.78 19.03
N THR A 155 -9.34 18.87 19.16
CA THR A 155 -9.07 19.81 18.06
C THR A 155 -7.90 19.32 17.20
N ALA A 156 -7.82 19.80 15.95
CA ALA A 156 -6.70 19.48 15.07
C ALA A 156 -5.35 19.90 15.66
N GLN A 157 -5.30 21.02 16.39
CA GLN A 157 -4.09 21.49 17.06
C GLN A 157 -3.66 20.57 18.20
N GLU A 158 -4.59 20.10 19.04
CA GLU A 158 -4.27 19.16 20.12
C GLU A 158 -3.74 17.81 19.59
N VAL A 159 -4.27 17.35 18.45
CA VAL A 159 -3.73 16.15 17.78
C VAL A 159 -2.32 16.41 17.27
N TYR A 160 -2.11 17.52 16.56
CA TYR A 160 -0.79 17.89 16.04
C TYR A 160 0.25 17.99 17.14
N ASP A 161 -0.04 18.73 18.21
CA ASP A 161 0.88 18.95 19.33
C ASP A 161 1.24 17.64 20.03
N ALA A 162 0.27 16.74 20.20
CA ALA A 162 0.50 15.43 20.80
C ALA A 162 1.44 14.56 19.96
N VAL A 163 1.25 14.55 18.63
CA VAL A 163 2.11 13.80 17.71
C VAL A 163 3.53 14.39 17.69
N CYS A 164 3.66 15.72 17.59
CA CYS A 164 4.96 16.38 17.62
C CYS A 164 5.72 16.14 18.93
N THR A 165 5.01 16.18 20.06
CA THR A 165 5.60 15.91 21.38
C THR A 165 6.14 14.48 21.43
N ALA A 166 5.31 13.48 21.10
CA ALA A 166 5.71 12.08 21.14
C ALA A 166 6.86 11.76 20.17
N ALA A 167 6.84 12.34 18.97
CA ALA A 167 7.92 12.19 18.00
C ALA A 167 9.23 12.81 18.50
N THR A 168 9.18 14.01 19.07
CA THR A 168 10.37 14.69 19.62
C THR A 168 10.95 13.95 20.81
N GLU A 169 10.10 13.39 21.68
CA GLU A 169 10.54 12.56 22.81
C GLU A 169 11.23 11.26 22.35
N ALA A 170 10.71 10.62 21.31
CA ALA A 170 11.25 9.35 20.83
C ALA A 170 12.50 9.50 19.93
N PHE A 171 12.54 10.54 19.10
CA PHE A 171 13.55 10.69 18.05
C PHE A 171 14.49 11.88 18.26
N GLY A 172 14.21 12.74 19.22
CA GLY A 172 14.89 14.02 19.40
C GLY A 172 14.47 15.05 18.33
N ALA A 173 14.72 16.32 18.63
CA ALA A 173 14.39 17.42 17.72
C ALA A 173 15.13 17.29 16.36
N ASP A 174 16.40 16.89 16.38
CA ASP A 174 17.20 16.70 15.16
C ASP A 174 16.75 15.48 14.32
N GLY A 175 16.02 14.55 14.95
CA GLY A 175 15.44 13.38 14.29
C GLY A 175 14.06 13.64 13.68
N CYS A 176 13.50 14.84 13.86
CA CYS A 176 12.16 15.21 13.41
C CYS A 176 12.23 16.35 12.39
N VAL A 177 11.55 16.19 11.26
CA VAL A 177 11.30 17.30 10.33
C VAL A 177 9.93 17.89 10.68
N SER A 178 9.89 19.13 11.17
CA SER A 178 8.61 19.81 11.36
C SER A 178 8.01 20.12 10.00
N GLY A 179 6.82 19.57 9.69
CA GLY A 179 6.06 19.90 8.49
C GLY A 179 5.48 21.33 8.48
N ALA A 180 5.94 22.20 9.37
CA ALA A 180 5.68 23.63 9.32
C ALA A 180 6.45 24.23 8.13
N LEU A 181 5.76 24.38 7.00
CA LEU A 181 6.12 25.33 5.96
C LEU A 181 5.92 26.76 6.46
#